data_AF-A0A9P9AH45-F1
#
_entry.id   AF-A0A9P9AH45-F1
#
_cell.length_a   1.000
_cell.length_b   1.000
_cell.length_c   1.000
_cell.angle_alpha   90.00
_cell.angle_beta   90.00
_cell.angle_gamma   90.00
#
_symmetry.space_group_name_H-M   'P 1'
#
loop_
_entity.id
_entity.type
_entity.pdbx_description
1 polymer ?
#
loop_
_entity_poly.entity_id
_entity_poly.type
_entity_poly.pdbx_seq_one_letter_code
_entity_poly.pdbx_strand_id
1 'polypeptide(L)'
;MSIAYVTKKVVIYFNNARACGKDMKAIMVEVCCASGIVQSLVELAKVDDSWMRTIQTLASKDGPLHQANDILQELESKLKPQQGIRRITTTAVWPWQKEDAILMLKTMQRLNSVFSLALQSDHIQLSRLIREDVQVI
;
A
#
# COMPACT_ATOMS: atom_id res chain seq x y z
N MET A 1 -12.73 2.04 5.32
CA MET A 1 -12.08 0.75 5.65
C MET A 1 -10.58 0.99 5.71
N SER A 2 -9.85 0.48 6.71
CA SER A 2 -8.41 0.71 6.84
C SER A 2 -7.62 -0.08 5.79
N ILE A 3 -6.58 0.51 5.19
CA ILE A 3 -5.63 -0.17 4.28
C ILE A 3 -5.18 -1.53 4.85
N ALA A 4 -4.86 -1.59 6.14
CA ALA A 4 -4.46 -2.83 6.82
C ALA A 4 -5.49 -3.97 6.75
N TYR A 5 -6.79 -3.64 6.74
CA TYR A 5 -7.87 -4.64 6.63
C TYR A 5 -7.97 -5.21 5.22
N VAL A 6 -7.81 -4.34 4.20
CA VAL A 6 -7.86 -4.77 2.80
C VAL A 6 -6.59 -5.55 2.45
N THR A 7 -5.42 -5.15 2.95
CA THR A 7 -4.17 -5.93 2.83
C THR A 7 -4.34 -7.35 3.38
N LYS A 8 -4.93 -7.51 4.57
CA LYS A 8 -5.15 -8.85 5.17
C LYS A 8 -5.98 -9.75 4.28
N LYS A 9 -7.08 -9.24 3.71
CA LYS A 9 -7.94 -10.02 2.81
C LYS A 9 -7.24 -10.40 1.51
N VAL A 10 -6.53 -9.44 0.92
CA VAL A 10 -5.76 -9.63 -0.31
C VAL A 10 -4.66 -10.69 -0.08
N VAL A 11 -3.92 -10.61 1.03
CA VAL A 11 -2.89 -11.59 1.42
C VAL A 11 -3.47 -12.99 1.66
N ILE A 12 -4.60 -13.10 2.38
CA ILE A 12 -5.27 -14.39 2.63
C ILE A 12 -5.74 -15.01 1.31
N TYR A 13 -6.27 -14.21 0.38
CA TYR A 13 -6.70 -14.71 -0.92
C TYR A 13 -5.53 -15.25 -1.74
N PHE A 14 -4.41 -14.52 -1.77
CA PHE A 14 -3.22 -14.93 -2.52
C PHE A 14 -2.54 -16.18 -1.97
N ASN A 15 -2.48 -16.36 -0.65
CA ASN A 15 -1.94 -17.59 -0.05
C ASN A 15 -2.73 -18.86 -0.45
N ASN A 16 -4.01 -18.71 -0.82
CA ASN A 16 -4.85 -19.80 -1.27
C ASN A 16 -4.84 -19.99 -2.81
N ALA A 17 -4.24 -19.07 -3.57
CA ALA A 17 -4.20 -19.10 -5.03
C ALA A 17 -2.97 -19.88 -5.53
N ARG A 18 -3.17 -21.18 -5.79
CA ARG A 18 -2.13 -22.13 -6.26
C ARG A 18 -1.52 -21.79 -7.63
N ALA A 19 -2.09 -20.84 -8.37
CA ALA A 19 -1.71 -20.45 -9.74
C ALA A 19 -1.44 -18.94 -9.89
N CYS A 20 -0.70 -18.34 -8.97
CA CYS A 20 -0.29 -16.95 -9.13
C CYS A 20 0.77 -16.79 -10.23
N GLY A 21 0.41 -16.17 -11.36
CA GLY A 21 1.36 -15.74 -12.39
C GLY A 21 2.42 -14.76 -11.85
N LYS A 22 3.48 -14.51 -12.62
CA LYS A 22 4.58 -13.62 -12.20
C LYS A 22 4.10 -12.21 -11.82
N ASP A 23 3.17 -11.65 -12.60
CA ASP A 23 2.63 -10.30 -12.38
C ASP A 23 1.83 -10.21 -11.07
N MET A 24 1.04 -11.24 -10.76
CA MET A 24 0.27 -11.37 -9.52
C MET A 24 1.17 -11.35 -8.28
N LYS A 25 2.30 -12.07 -8.35
CA LYS A 25 3.28 -12.08 -7.26
C LYS A 25 3.95 -10.71 -7.08
N ALA A 26 4.29 -10.04 -8.18
CA ALA A 26 4.88 -8.70 -8.12
C ALA A 26 3.91 -7.70 -7.48
N ILE A 27 2.65 -7.69 -7.90
CA ILE A 27 1.62 -6.83 -7.33
C ILE A 27 1.45 -7.10 -5.83
N MET A 28 1.45 -8.36 -5.42
CA MET A 28 1.33 -8.74 -4.00
C MET A 28 2.51 -8.20 -3.17
N VAL A 29 3.74 -8.31 -3.68
CA VAL A 29 4.91 -7.74 -3.01
C VAL A 29 4.73 -6.24 -2.81
N GLU A 30 4.31 -5.52 -3.86
CA GLU A 30 4.09 -4.07 -3.76
C GLU A 30 2.96 -3.70 -2.78
N VAL A 31 1.87 -4.48 -2.73
CA VAL A 31 0.79 -4.30 -1.75
C VAL A 31 1.28 -4.50 -0.32
N CYS A 32 2.09 -5.54 -0.07
CA CYS A 32 2.69 -5.79 1.22
C CYS A 32 3.64 -4.66 1.64
N CYS A 33 4.49 -4.18 0.71
CA CYS A 33 5.37 -3.05 0.94
C CYS A 33 4.59 -1.79 1.34
N ALA A 34 3.53 -1.45 0.60
CA ALA A 34 2.68 -0.29 0.94
C ALA A 34 2.09 -0.40 2.33
N SER A 35 1.54 -1.57 2.66
CA SER A 35 0.95 -1.80 3.97
C SER A 35 1.97 -1.64 5.09
N GLY A 36 3.20 -2.14 4.90
CA GLY A 36 4.28 -1.97 5.86
C GLY A 36 4.66 -0.50 6.05
N ILE A 37 4.87 0.24 4.97
CA ILE A 37 5.25 1.66 5.03
C ILE A 37 4.14 2.50 5.67
N VAL A 38 2.89 2.30 5.26
CA VAL A 38 1.75 3.03 5.83
C VAL A 38 1.56 2.69 7.30
N GLN A 39 1.79 1.44 7.71
CA GLN A 39 1.75 1.07 9.11
C GLN A 39 2.85 1.78 9.91
N SER A 40 4.08 1.84 9.40
CA SER A 40 5.16 2.61 10.04
C SER A 40 4.81 4.09 10.19
N LEU A 41 4.24 4.73 9.16
CA LEU A 41 3.77 6.12 9.24
C LEU A 41 2.71 6.30 10.34
N VAL A 42 1.75 5.38 10.44
CA VAL A 42 0.71 5.42 11.47
C VAL A 42 1.29 5.25 12.87
N GLU A 43 2.26 4.33 13.07
CA GLU A 43 2.92 4.18 14.37
C GLU A 43 3.71 5.44 14.75
N LEU A 44 4.43 6.06 13.80
CA LEU A 44 5.14 7.32 14.04
C LEU A 44 4.19 8.45 14.45
N ALA A 45 3.04 8.58 13.78
CA ALA A 45 2.04 9.58 14.11
C ALA A 45 1.33 9.38 15.46
N LYS A 46 1.49 8.22 16.12
CA LYS A 46 1.03 8.04 17.50
C LYS A 46 2.03 8.58 18.52
N VAL A 47 3.31 8.65 18.14
CA VAL A 47 4.41 9.05 19.02
C VAL A 47 4.75 10.53 18.81
N ASP A 48 4.59 11.04 17.59
CA ASP A 48 4.90 12.40 17.22
C ASP A 48 3.84 12.97 16.25
N ASP A 49 3.12 13.99 16.73
CA ASP A 49 2.07 14.70 15.99
C ASP A 49 2.59 15.40 14.73
N SER A 50 3.90 15.62 14.61
CA SER A 50 4.51 16.20 13.39
C SER A 50 4.20 15.35 12.14
N TRP A 51 4.09 14.03 12.31
CA TRP A 51 3.75 13.07 11.26
C TRP A 51 2.27 13.11 10.86
N MET A 52 1.40 13.70 11.69
CA MET A 52 -0.03 13.81 11.39
C MET A 52 -0.28 14.63 10.11
N ARG A 53 0.50 15.70 9.87
CA ARG A 53 0.39 16.50 8.63
C ARG A 53 0.78 15.70 7.39
N THR A 54 1.81 14.85 7.52
CA THR A 54 2.25 13.96 6.44
C THR A 54 1.13 12.97 6.10
N ILE A 55 0.52 12.33 7.10
CA ILE A 55 -0.63 11.43 6.88
C ILE A 55 -1.80 12.16 6.25
N GLN A 56 -2.16 13.35 6.73
CA GLN A 56 -3.26 14.15 6.16
C GLN A 56 -3.00 14.50 4.69
N THR A 57 -1.75 14.83 4.33
CA THR A 57 -1.36 15.11 2.94
C THR A 57 -1.54 13.87 2.06
N LEU A 58 -1.09 12.71 2.54
CA LEU A 58 -1.26 11.45 1.84
C LEU A 58 -2.73 11.00 1.73
N ALA A 59 -3.55 11.37 2.71
CA ALA A 59 -4.98 11.07 2.82
C ALA A 59 -5.90 12.13 2.19
N SER A 60 -5.32 13.16 1.56
CA SER A 60 -6.08 14.18 0.83
C SER A 60 -7.00 13.55 -0.23
N LYS A 61 -8.02 14.29 -0.65
CA LYS A 61 -8.93 13.83 -1.70
C LYS A 61 -8.11 13.51 -2.96
N ASP A 62 -8.35 12.33 -3.54
CA ASP A 62 -7.60 11.78 -4.67
C ASP A 62 -6.09 11.60 -4.41
N GLY A 63 -5.69 11.65 -3.14
CA GLY A 63 -4.30 11.52 -2.69
C GLY A 63 -3.77 10.08 -2.72
N PRO A 64 -2.47 9.90 -2.43
CA PRO A 64 -1.80 8.61 -2.52
C PRO A 64 -2.47 7.47 -1.72
N LEU A 65 -2.99 7.73 -0.52
CA LEU A 65 -3.71 6.71 0.27
C LEU A 65 -5.07 6.36 -0.34
N HIS A 66 -5.74 7.33 -0.98
CA HIS A 66 -6.99 7.08 -1.68
C HIS A 66 -6.76 6.17 -2.89
N GLN A 67 -5.77 6.52 -3.72
CA GLN A 67 -5.39 5.73 -4.90
C GLN A 67 -4.96 4.30 -4.54
N ALA A 68 -4.17 4.14 -3.45
CA ALA A 68 -3.80 2.81 -2.96
C ALA A 68 -5.03 2.02 -2.52
N ASN A 69 -5.97 2.64 -1.81
CA ASN A 69 -7.20 2.00 -1.40
C ASN A 69 -8.08 1.59 -2.60
N ASP A 70 -8.17 2.42 -3.64
CA ASP A 70 -8.98 2.11 -4.84
C ASP A 70 -8.43 0.88 -5.57
N ILE A 71 -7.10 0.80 -5.74
CA ILE A 71 -6.44 -0.38 -6.32
C ILE A 71 -6.72 -1.62 -5.48
N LEU A 72 -6.62 -1.50 -4.15
CA LEU A 72 -6.90 -2.61 -3.24
C LEU A 72 -8.37 -3.05 -3.28
N GLN A 73 -9.30 -2.13 -3.47
CA GLN A 73 -10.72 -2.44 -3.65
C GLN A 73 -10.98 -3.09 -5.01
N GLU A 74 -10.33 -2.62 -6.08
CA GLU A 74 -10.40 -3.26 -7.39
C GLU A 74 -9.89 -4.70 -7.31
N LEU A 75 -8.72 -4.91 -6.67
CA LEU A 75 -8.16 -6.21 -6.36
C LEU A 75 -9.18 -7.07 -5.58
N GLU A 76 -9.72 -6.58 -4.47
CA GLU A 76 -10.70 -7.35 -3.68
C GLU A 76 -11.95 -7.70 -4.52
N SER A 77 -12.44 -6.78 -5.35
CA SER A 77 -13.65 -6.98 -6.15
C SER A 77 -13.50 -8.07 -7.21
N LYS A 78 -12.35 -8.12 -7.88
CA LYS A 78 -12.05 -9.09 -8.93
C LYS A 78 -11.61 -10.45 -8.36
N LEU A 79 -11.09 -10.46 -7.13
CA LEU A 79 -10.71 -11.69 -6.42
C LEU A 79 -11.89 -12.31 -5.64
N LYS A 80 -12.93 -11.55 -5.28
CA LYS A 80 -14.11 -12.13 -4.60
C LYS A 80 -14.81 -13.15 -5.51
N PRO A 81 -15.10 -14.38 -5.01
CA PRO A 81 -15.96 -15.30 -5.72
C PRO A 81 -17.33 -14.64 -5.96
N GLN A 82 -17.80 -14.61 -7.21
CA GLN A 82 -19.16 -14.17 -7.50
C GLN A 82 -20.15 -15.03 -6.68
N GLN A 83 -21.04 -14.37 -5.94
CA GLN A 83 -22.01 -15.06 -5.09
C GLN A 83 -22.81 -16.05 -5.94
N GLY A 84 -22.64 -17.35 -5.68
CA GLY A 84 -23.28 -18.43 -6.42
C GLY A 84 -22.34 -19.59 -6.79
N ILE A 85 -21.03 -19.33 -6.92
CA ILE A 85 -20.06 -20.41 -7.19
C ILE A 85 -19.68 -21.06 -5.86
N ARG A 86 -20.51 -22.01 -5.41
CA ARG A 86 -20.13 -23.04 -4.43
C ARG A 86 -19.01 -23.88 -5.02
N ARG A 87 -17.79 -23.39 -4.91
CA ARG A 87 -16.52 -24.13 -4.86
C ARG A 87 -15.43 -23.08 -5.03
N ILE A 88 -14.64 -22.92 -3.98
CA ILE A 88 -13.23 -22.53 -4.12
C ILE A 88 -12.60 -23.67 -4.93
N THR A 89 -12.78 -23.67 -6.25
CA THR A 89 -11.93 -24.47 -7.11
C THR A 89 -10.57 -23.81 -7.02
N THR A 90 -9.59 -24.62 -6.66
CA THR A 90 -8.16 -24.40 -6.41
C THR A 90 -7.37 -23.74 -7.56
N THR A 91 -8.06 -23.00 -8.42
CA THR A 91 -7.57 -22.35 -9.62
C THR A 91 -8.19 -20.96 -9.64
N ALA A 92 -7.71 -20.08 -8.75
CA ALA A 92 -7.97 -18.65 -8.89
C ALA A 92 -7.28 -18.20 -10.19
N VAL A 93 -8.01 -18.25 -11.29
CA VAL A 93 -7.55 -17.74 -12.59
C VAL A 93 -7.43 -16.24 -12.44
N TRP A 94 -6.24 -15.71 -12.71
CA TRP A 94 -5.97 -14.28 -12.66
C TRP A 94 -6.95 -13.53 -13.57
N PRO A 95 -7.82 -12.66 -13.04
CA PRO A 95 -8.93 -12.08 -13.80
C PRO A 95 -8.55 -10.86 -14.64
N TRP A 96 -7.31 -10.37 -14.58
CA TRP A 96 -6.87 -9.19 -15.34
C TRP A 96 -6.21 -9.55 -16.66
N GLN A 97 -6.41 -8.67 -17.65
CA GLN A 97 -5.58 -8.62 -18.84
C GLN A 97 -4.15 -8.23 -18.44
N LYS A 98 -3.17 -8.62 -19.26
CA LYS A 98 -1.75 -8.41 -18.96
C LYS A 98 -1.42 -6.92 -18.85
N GLU A 99 -2.02 -6.11 -19.72
CA GLU A 99 -1.85 -4.67 -19.78
C GLU A 99 -2.37 -3.99 -18.50
N ASP A 100 -3.55 -4.40 -18.03
CA ASP A 100 -4.14 -3.91 -16.77
C ASP A 100 -3.28 -4.29 -15.56
N ALA A 101 -2.76 -5.52 -15.54
CA ALA A 101 -1.89 -5.98 -14.46
C ALA A 101 -0.57 -5.19 -14.42
N ILE A 102 0.01 -4.87 -15.58
CA ILE A 102 1.21 -4.03 -15.69
C ILE A 102 0.92 -2.61 -15.21
N LEU A 103 -0.22 -2.02 -15.61
CA LEU A 103 -0.60 -0.67 -15.17
C LEU A 103 -0.83 -0.61 -13.66
N MET A 104 -1.51 -1.60 -13.11
CA MET A 104 -1.74 -1.72 -11.67
C MET A 104 -0.42 -1.86 -10.91
N LEU A 105 0.49 -2.72 -11.37
CA LEU A 105 1.82 -2.89 -10.78
C LEU A 105 2.60 -1.57 -10.77
N LYS A 106 2.67 -0.88 -11.92
CA LYS A 106 3.37 0.41 -12.03
C LYS A 106 2.79 1.46 -11.10
N THR A 107 1.47 1.51 -10.98
CA THR A 107 0.80 2.45 -10.08
C THR A 107 1.14 2.14 -8.63
N MET A 108 1.13 0.87 -8.24
CA MET A 108 1.48 0.44 -6.89
C MET A 108 2.94 0.76 -6.54
N GLN A 109 3.87 0.51 -7.46
CA GLN A 109 5.29 0.86 -7.31
C GLN A 109 5.49 2.37 -7.09
N ARG A 110 4.82 3.19 -7.91
CA ARG A 110 4.86 4.65 -7.76
C ARG A 110 4.33 5.08 -6.39
N LEU A 111 3.23 4.50 -5.93
CA LEU A 111 2.66 4.80 -4.60
C LEU A 111 3.63 4.42 -3.47
N ASN A 112 4.30 3.26 -3.58
CA ASN A 112 5.34 2.86 -2.63
C ASN A 112 6.51 3.85 -2.58
N SER A 113 6.95 4.37 -3.72
CA SER A 113 7.96 5.43 -3.75
C SER A 113 7.48 6.68 -3.01
N VAL A 114 6.24 7.11 -3.24
CA VAL A 114 5.66 8.28 -2.56
C VAL A 114 5.56 8.06 -1.05
N PHE A 115 5.07 6.90 -0.60
CA PHE A 115 5.01 6.59 0.83
C PHE A 115 6.39 6.51 1.47
N SER A 116 7.38 5.96 0.77
CA SER A 116 8.76 5.88 1.26
C SER A 116 9.39 7.27 1.39
N LEU A 117 9.12 8.18 0.46
CA LEU A 117 9.57 9.57 0.54
C LEU A 117 8.90 10.30 1.70
N ALA A 118 7.60 10.09 1.90
CA ALA A 118 6.88 10.64 3.04
C ALA A 118 7.47 10.16 4.38
N LEU A 119 7.79 8.86 4.48
CA LEU A 119 8.46 8.27 5.64
C LEU A 119 9.87 8.83 5.88
N GLN A 120 10.55 9.30 4.84
CA GLN A 120 11.89 9.90 4.95
C GLN A 120 11.87 11.42 5.15
N SER A 121 10.70 12.07 5.07
CA SER A 121 10.59 13.54 5.09
C SER A 121 11.10 14.17 6.40
N ASP A 122 11.16 13.41 7.50
CA ASP A 122 11.66 13.86 8.79
C ASP A 122 13.19 14.07 8.81
N HIS A 123 13.94 13.43 7.90
CA HIS A 123 15.38 13.65 7.79
C HIS A 123 15.73 15.13 7.57
N ILE A 124 14.87 15.90 6.90
CA ILE A 124 15.07 17.34 6.68
C ILE A 124 14.86 18.12 7.98
N GLN A 125 13.86 17.77 8.79
CA GLN A 125 13.61 18.45 10.07
C GLN A 125 14.69 18.11 11.10
N LEU A 126 15.02 16.83 11.25
CA LEU A 126 16.13 16.39 12.10
C LEU A 126 17.45 17.05 11.72
N SER A 127 17.77 17.13 10.42
CA SER A 127 19.01 17.78 9.95
C SER A 127 19.04 19.29 10.27
N ARG A 128 17.88 19.95 10.29
CA ARG A 128 17.79 21.36 10.71
C ARG A 128 18.01 21.51 12.20
N LEU A 129 17.35 20.70 13.02
CA LEU A 129 17.50 20.71 14.48
C LEU A 129 18.95 20.43 14.91
N ILE A 130 19.59 19.41 14.33
CA ILE A 130 21.01 19.11 14.60
C ILE A 130 21.91 20.31 14.23
N ARG A 131 21.65 20.95 13.08
CA ARG A 131 22.42 22.12 12.66
C ARG A 131 22.24 23.30 13.63
N GLU A 132 21.01 23.52 14.11
CA GLU A 132 20.71 24.57 15.08
C GLU A 132 21.41 24.30 16.42
N ASP A 133 21.38 23.06 16.92
CA ASP A 133 22.08 22.66 18.16
C ASP A 133 23.60 22.83 18.06
N VAL A 134 24.21 22.50 16.92
CA VAL A 134 25.66 22.66 16.70
C VAL A 134 26.07 24.12 16.59
N GLN A 135 25.18 25.03 16.15
CA GLN A 135 25.48 26.47 16.06
C GLN A 135 25.41 27.21 17.40
N VAL A 136 24.88 26.56 18.45
CA VAL A 136 24.74 27.13 19.80
C VAL A 136 25.95 26.79 20.69
N ILE A 137 26.88 25.94 20.21
CA ILE A 137 28.14 25.57 20.88
C ILE A 137 29.31 26.38 20.30
#